data_AF-A0A1I1JZ24-F1
#
_entry.id   AF-A0A1I1JZ24-F1
#
_cell.length_a   1.000
_cell.length_b   1.000
_cell.length_c   1.000
_cell.angle_alpha   90.00
_cell.angle_beta   90.00
_cell.angle_gamma   90.00
#
_symmetry.space_group_name_H-M   'P 1'
#
loop_
_entity.id
_entity.type
_entity.pdbx_description
1 polymer ?
#
loop_
_entity_poly.entity_id
_entity_poly.type
_entity_poly.pdbx_seq_one_letter_code
_entity_poly.pdbx_strand_id
1 'polypeptide(L)'
;MNNQKGVDIQGSIFAGNGDVSPCEFLEMFKSFIRQHGWHFEGKAIAIEENGDFVKEYAAYHGKYIKLYDYLLQKRRSYSVLTLSFQELENILQFHLPKSAYKYGAWWSNESSGTHSHAYSWLNSGWKTSRIILGESVDFIRNEPEPK
;
A
#
# COMPACT_ATOMS: atom_id res chain seq x y z
N MET A 1 35.17 -7.82 -19.66
CA MET A 1 33.88 -7.31 -20.16
C MET A 1 32.79 -7.90 -19.27
N ASN A 2 32.01 -7.06 -18.60
CA ASN A 2 30.94 -7.53 -17.73
C ASN A 2 29.76 -7.93 -18.62
N ASN A 3 29.55 -9.22 -18.85
CA ASN A 3 28.49 -9.71 -19.74
C ASN A 3 27.20 -9.86 -18.92
N GLN A 4 26.62 -8.72 -18.56
CA GLN A 4 25.38 -8.70 -17.78
C GLN A 4 24.23 -9.21 -18.65
N LYS A 5 23.56 -10.26 -18.18
CA LYS A 5 22.36 -10.80 -18.82
C LYS A 5 21.14 -10.13 -18.19
N GLY A 6 20.17 -9.75 -19.01
CA GLY A 6 18.89 -9.18 -18.60
C GLY A 6 17.72 -9.89 -19.26
N VAL A 7 16.50 -9.46 -18.94
CA VAL A 7 15.25 -9.95 -19.52
C VAL A 7 14.44 -8.75 -19.99
N ASP A 8 14.04 -8.74 -21.27
CA ASP A 8 13.04 -7.81 -21.79
C ASP A 8 11.65 -8.43 -21.62
N ILE A 9 10.70 -7.65 -21.10
CA ILE A 9 9.34 -8.11 -20.81
C ILE A 9 8.37 -7.28 -21.64
N GLN A 10 7.68 -7.93 -22.58
CA GLN A 10 6.63 -7.33 -23.40
C GLN A 10 5.31 -8.06 -23.14
N GLY A 11 4.23 -7.30 -22.93
CA GLY A 11 2.88 -7.82 -22.73
C GLY A 11 2.28 -7.46 -21.37
N SER A 12 1.12 -8.05 -21.09
CA SER A 12 0.29 -7.77 -19.92
C SER A 12 0.06 -9.04 -19.10
N ILE A 13 0.02 -8.90 -17.78
CA ILE A 13 -0.23 -9.99 -16.83
C ILE A 13 -1.57 -9.72 -16.15
N PHE A 14 -2.48 -10.70 -16.22
CA PHE A 14 -3.80 -10.62 -15.60
C PHE A 14 -3.95 -11.72 -14.54
N ALA A 15 -4.59 -11.40 -13.42
CA ALA A 15 -4.88 -12.37 -12.37
C ALA A 15 -6.02 -13.29 -12.84
N GLY A 16 -5.80 -14.61 -12.87
CA GLY A 16 -6.82 -15.56 -13.34
C GLY A 16 -8.05 -15.66 -12.43
N ASN A 17 -7.86 -15.54 -11.10
CA ASN A 17 -8.93 -15.66 -10.10
C ASN A 17 -9.04 -14.43 -9.18
N GLY A 18 -8.27 -13.35 -9.43
CA GLY A 18 -8.29 -12.14 -8.59
C GLY A 18 -7.59 -12.27 -7.22
N ASP A 19 -6.93 -13.40 -6.94
CA ASP A 19 -6.32 -13.71 -5.64
C ASP A 19 -5.27 -12.69 -5.17
N VAL A 20 -4.64 -12.01 -6.12
CA VAL A 20 -3.58 -11.03 -5.89
C VAL A 20 -3.92 -9.74 -6.62
N SER A 21 -4.07 -8.64 -5.88
CA SER A 21 -4.30 -7.33 -6.47
C SER A 21 -3.12 -6.87 -7.33
N PRO A 22 -3.32 -6.01 -8.36
CA PRO A 22 -2.23 -5.49 -9.18
C PRO A 22 -1.10 -4.84 -8.35
N CYS A 23 -1.42 -4.05 -7.32
CA CYS A 23 -0.42 -3.50 -6.40
C CYS A 23 0.40 -4.58 -5.70
N GLU A 24 -0.27 -5.59 -5.14
CA GLU A 24 0.40 -6.68 -4.45
C GLU A 24 1.30 -7.48 -5.41
N PHE A 25 0.85 -7.72 -6.63
CA PHE A 25 1.65 -8.35 -7.67
C PHE A 25 2.91 -7.52 -7.98
N LEU A 26 2.74 -6.20 -8.19
CA LEU A 26 3.87 -5.31 -8.49
C LEU A 26 4.89 -5.29 -7.36
N GLU A 27 4.46 -5.28 -6.11
CA GLU A 27 5.38 -5.32 -4.98
C GLU A 27 6.05 -6.69 -4.80
N MET A 28 5.33 -7.79 -5.00
CA MET A 28 5.92 -9.14 -5.04
C MET A 28 6.97 -9.25 -6.15
N PHE A 29 6.66 -8.77 -7.34
CA PHE A 29 7.56 -8.76 -8.49
C PHE A 29 8.82 -7.95 -8.21
N LYS A 30 8.68 -6.72 -7.71
CA LYS A 30 9.83 -5.89 -7.30
C LYS A 30 10.64 -6.54 -6.17
N SER A 31 9.98 -7.18 -5.21
CA SER A 31 10.65 -7.89 -4.10
C SER A 31 11.48 -9.06 -4.62
N PHE A 32 10.91 -9.88 -5.50
CA PHE A 32 11.59 -10.99 -6.15
C PHE A 32 12.86 -10.51 -6.88
N ILE A 33 12.75 -9.47 -7.72
CA ILE A 33 13.88 -8.90 -8.45
C ILE A 33 15.01 -8.48 -7.49
N ARG A 34 14.66 -7.71 -6.45
CA ARG A 34 15.63 -7.22 -5.45
C ARG A 34 16.30 -8.37 -4.68
N GLN A 35 15.53 -9.37 -4.27
CA GLN A 35 16.03 -10.54 -3.53
C GLN A 35 17.11 -11.31 -4.32
N HIS A 36 17.02 -11.30 -5.65
CA HIS A 36 17.97 -11.96 -6.53
C HIS A 36 19.10 -11.03 -7.02
N GLY A 37 19.25 -9.85 -6.43
CA GLY A 37 20.28 -8.88 -6.79
C GLY A 37 20.05 -8.20 -8.14
N TRP A 38 18.83 -8.31 -8.68
CA TRP A 38 18.43 -7.65 -9.91
C TRP A 38 17.79 -6.30 -9.59
N HIS A 39 17.69 -5.44 -10.58
CA HIS A 39 16.99 -4.15 -10.51
C HIS A 39 16.08 -4.02 -11.73
N PHE A 40 14.97 -3.31 -11.55
CA PHE A 40 13.98 -3.08 -12.60
C PHE A 40 14.06 -1.61 -13.04
N GLU A 41 14.53 -1.36 -14.26
CA GLU A 41 14.68 -0.01 -14.83
C GLU A 41 13.52 0.34 -15.76
N GLY A 42 12.30 0.38 -15.21
CA GLY A 42 11.10 0.64 -15.99
C GLY A 42 9.91 1.03 -15.14
N LYS A 43 8.77 1.23 -15.80
CA LYS A 43 7.48 1.47 -15.13
C LYS A 43 6.60 0.25 -15.30
N ALA A 44 6.16 -0.31 -14.19
CA ALA A 44 5.09 -1.30 -14.18
C ALA A 44 3.86 -0.64 -13.55
N ILE A 45 2.73 -0.77 -14.23
CA ILE A 45 1.46 -0.12 -13.90
C ILE A 45 0.39 -1.20 -13.79
N ALA A 46 -0.63 -0.94 -12.99
CA ALA A 46 -1.86 -1.70 -13.09
C ALA A 46 -2.67 -1.21 -14.29
N ILE A 47 -3.22 -2.16 -15.04
CA ILE A 47 -4.12 -1.91 -16.15
C ILE A 47 -5.36 -2.80 -16.03
N GLU A 48 -6.48 -2.33 -16.54
CA GLU A 48 -7.67 -3.15 -16.80
C GLU A 48 -7.45 -4.05 -18.02
N GLU A 49 -8.33 -5.02 -18.26
CA GLU A 49 -8.24 -5.93 -19.42
C GLU A 49 -8.28 -5.20 -20.76
N ASN A 50 -8.97 -4.06 -20.83
CA ASN A 50 -9.04 -3.23 -22.03
C ASN A 50 -7.77 -2.36 -22.25
N GLY A 51 -6.78 -2.45 -21.35
CA GLY A 51 -5.53 -1.70 -21.39
C GLY A 51 -5.59 -0.32 -20.72
N ASP A 52 -6.73 0.06 -20.13
CA ASP A 52 -6.85 1.32 -19.41
C ASP A 52 -6.02 1.31 -18.13
N PHE A 53 -5.39 2.44 -17.82
CA PHE A 53 -4.62 2.60 -16.59
C PHE A 53 -5.54 2.54 -15.37
N VAL A 54 -5.21 1.67 -14.41
CA VAL A 54 -5.89 1.69 -13.12
C VAL A 54 -5.25 2.75 -12.24
N LYS A 55 -5.94 3.89 -12.13
CA LYS A 55 -5.49 5.07 -11.37
C LYS A 55 -5.31 4.80 -9.88
N GLU A 56 -6.02 3.81 -9.34
CA GLU A 56 -6.04 3.42 -7.93
C GLU A 56 -4.79 2.65 -7.47
N TYR A 57 -3.97 2.17 -8.41
CA TYR A 57 -2.87 1.23 -8.13
C TYR A 57 -1.48 1.74 -8.53
N ALA A 58 -1.31 3.06 -8.69
CA ALA A 58 0.03 3.62 -8.63
C ALA A 58 0.59 3.32 -7.24
N ALA A 59 1.75 2.65 -7.18
CA ALA A 59 2.48 2.45 -5.93
C ALA A 59 2.44 3.76 -5.13
N TYR A 60 1.90 3.70 -3.91
CA TYR A 60 1.77 4.91 -3.11
C TYR A 60 3.17 5.53 -2.97
N HIS A 61 3.29 6.82 -3.22
CA HIS A 61 4.55 7.55 -3.07
C HIS A 61 4.24 8.80 -2.28
N GLY A 62 4.79 8.92 -1.07
CA GLY A 62 4.50 10.02 -0.17
C GLY A 62 5.13 9.86 1.20
N LYS A 63 4.93 10.86 2.06
CA LYS A 63 5.49 10.90 3.42
C LYS A 63 5.15 9.65 4.24
N TYR A 64 4.00 9.02 4.00
CA TYR A 64 3.51 7.89 4.80
C TYR A 64 3.80 6.51 4.17
N ILE A 65 4.77 6.43 3.24
CA ILE A 65 5.04 5.21 2.45
C ILE A 65 5.38 4.00 3.32
N LYS A 66 6.12 4.21 4.41
CA LYS A 66 6.46 3.12 5.33
C LYS A 66 5.24 2.49 6.00
N LEU A 67 4.20 3.29 6.26
CA LEU A 67 2.94 2.76 6.80
C LEU A 67 2.19 1.96 5.72
N TYR A 68 2.16 2.45 4.49
CA TYR A 68 1.61 1.70 3.35
C TYR A 68 2.29 0.33 3.20
N ASP A 69 3.63 0.30 3.14
CA ASP A 69 4.41 -0.93 2.95
C ASP A 69 4.16 -1.92 4.10
N TYR A 70 4.14 -1.40 5.33
CA TYR A 70 3.88 -2.21 6.53
C TYR A 70 2.48 -2.83 6.49
N LEU A 71 1.45 -2.02 6.23
CA LEU A 71 0.07 -2.49 6.17
C LEU A 71 -0.14 -3.48 5.02
N LEU A 72 0.45 -3.22 3.85
CA LEU A 72 0.40 -4.13 2.71
C LEU A 72 0.97 -5.51 3.07
N GLN A 73 2.12 -5.56 3.75
CA GLN A 73 2.71 -6.81 4.25
C GLN A 73 1.80 -7.52 5.24
N LYS A 74 1.19 -6.78 6.18
CA LYS A 74 0.32 -7.37 7.22
C LYS A 74 -1.00 -7.91 6.69
N ARG A 75 -1.47 -7.43 5.52
CA ARG A 75 -2.73 -7.86 4.92
C ARG A 75 -2.84 -9.37 4.76
N ARG A 76 -1.72 -10.06 4.50
CA ARG A 76 -1.68 -11.53 4.33
C ARG A 76 -2.00 -12.32 5.60
N SER A 77 -1.75 -11.75 6.77
CA SER A 77 -1.80 -12.47 8.04
C SER A 77 -2.88 -11.94 8.99
N TYR A 78 -3.43 -10.76 8.72
CA TYR A 78 -4.37 -10.09 9.61
C TYR A 78 -5.63 -9.62 8.85
N SER A 79 -6.78 -9.76 9.50
CA SER A 79 -8.06 -9.16 9.09
C SER A 79 -8.35 -7.85 9.86
N VAL A 80 -7.82 -7.77 11.09
CA VAL A 80 -7.84 -6.61 11.98
C VAL A 80 -6.44 -6.42 12.55
N LEU A 81 -5.97 -5.18 12.57
CA LEU A 81 -4.67 -4.80 13.09
C LEU A 81 -4.81 -3.53 13.94
N THR A 82 -4.57 -3.65 15.24
CA THR A 82 -4.49 -2.51 16.16
C THR A 82 -3.05 -2.05 16.25
N LEU A 83 -2.79 -0.76 16.04
CA LEU A 83 -1.49 -0.14 16.23
C LEU A 83 -1.60 1.01 17.21
N SER A 84 -0.71 1.05 18.19
CA SER A 84 -0.54 2.22 19.05
C SER A 84 0.08 3.39 18.27
N PHE A 85 -0.10 4.61 18.78
CA PHE A 85 0.56 5.78 18.19
C PHE A 85 2.09 5.64 18.20
N GLN A 86 2.66 5.03 19.24
CA GLN A 86 4.10 4.78 19.30
C GLN A 86 4.55 3.78 18.23
N GLU A 87 3.81 2.69 18.02
CA GLU A 87 4.11 1.74 16.94
C GLU A 87 3.99 2.39 15.55
N LEU A 88 2.96 3.23 15.36
CA LEU A 88 2.78 3.99 14.12
C LEU A 88 3.98 4.91 13.85
N GLU A 89 4.43 5.67 14.84
CA GLU A 89 5.61 6.54 14.71
C GLU A 89 6.90 5.75 14.48
N ASN A 90 7.05 4.58 15.11
CA ASN A 90 8.16 3.67 14.85
C ASN A 90 8.14 3.14 13.42
N ILE A 91 6.97 2.81 12.86
CA ILE A 91 6.86 2.41 11.45
C ILE A 91 7.17 3.59 10.52
N LEU A 92 6.59 4.75 10.81
CA LEU A 92 6.71 5.97 10.01
C LEU A 92 8.12 6.58 10.06
N GLN A 93 8.86 6.35 11.14
CA GLN A 93 10.17 6.94 11.44
C GLN A 93 10.11 8.47 11.55
N PHE A 94 8.97 8.99 12.02
CA PHE A 94 8.76 10.38 12.40
C PHE A 94 7.56 10.49 13.34
N HIS A 95 7.48 11.59 14.08
CA HIS A 95 6.34 11.87 14.94
C HIS A 95 5.09 12.30 14.15
N LEU A 96 3.96 11.69 14.48
CA LEU A 96 2.67 12.04 13.91
C LEU A 96 2.35 13.53 14.21
N PRO A 97 1.70 14.23 13.28
CA PRO A 97 1.35 15.63 13.49
C PRO A 97 0.37 15.77 14.66
N LYS A 98 0.41 16.90 15.37
CA LYS A 98 -0.52 17.19 16.49
C LYS A 98 -2.00 16.98 16.15
N SER A 99 -2.38 17.14 14.88
CA SER A 99 -3.74 16.89 14.39
C SER A 99 -4.16 15.42 14.53
N ALA A 100 -3.26 14.46 14.30
CA ALA A 100 -3.53 13.03 14.44
C ALA A 100 -3.89 12.65 15.88
N TYR A 101 -3.33 13.37 16.86
CA TYR A 101 -3.62 13.21 18.28
C TYR A 101 -4.90 13.92 18.74
N LYS A 102 -5.33 14.97 18.04
CA LYS A 102 -6.42 15.85 18.48
C LYS A 102 -7.74 15.59 17.77
N TYR A 103 -7.70 15.16 16.53
CA TYR A 103 -8.88 15.14 15.66
C TYR A 103 -9.06 13.75 15.03
N GLY A 104 -10.14 13.06 15.40
CA GLY A 104 -10.51 11.78 14.80
C GLY A 104 -10.68 11.86 13.28
N ALA A 105 -11.11 13.02 12.76
CA ALA A 105 -11.23 13.28 11.32
C ALA A 105 -9.88 13.18 10.57
N TRP A 106 -8.74 13.31 11.25
CA TRP A 106 -7.43 13.06 10.62
C TRP A 106 -7.27 11.59 10.20
N TRP A 107 -7.97 10.68 10.87
CA TRP A 107 -7.98 9.25 10.57
C TRP A 107 -9.16 8.85 9.67
N SER A 108 -9.85 9.81 9.05
CA SER A 108 -10.99 9.52 8.17
C SER A 108 -10.55 8.76 6.91
N ASN A 109 -11.43 7.91 6.41
CA ASN A 109 -11.20 7.12 5.18
C ASN A 109 -11.53 7.93 3.91
N GLU A 110 -11.22 9.23 3.90
CA GLU A 110 -11.51 10.10 2.77
C GLU A 110 -10.49 9.94 1.63
N SER A 111 -10.98 9.62 0.44
CA SER A 111 -10.19 9.44 -0.79
C SER A 111 -10.24 10.63 -1.74
N SER A 112 -11.02 11.67 -1.42
CA SER A 112 -11.34 12.80 -2.31
C SER A 112 -10.63 14.13 -1.96
N GLY A 113 -9.68 14.12 -1.01
CA GLY A 113 -8.97 15.31 -0.54
C GLY A 113 -7.47 15.32 -0.81
N THR A 114 -6.81 16.46 -0.54
CA THR A 114 -5.33 16.63 -0.53
C THR A 114 -4.61 15.87 0.59
N HIS A 115 -5.31 15.02 1.33
CA HIS A 115 -4.82 14.34 2.51
C HIS A 115 -4.03 13.09 2.16
N SER A 116 -2.76 13.30 1.80
CA SER A 116 -1.82 12.26 1.38
C SER A 116 -1.62 11.10 2.36
N HIS A 117 -2.05 11.21 3.63
CA HIS A 117 -1.92 10.16 4.64
C HIS A 117 -2.97 9.06 4.49
N ALA A 118 -4.23 9.39 4.19
CA ALA A 118 -5.29 8.39 4.10
C ALA A 118 -5.05 7.34 3.02
N TYR A 119 -4.47 7.77 1.89
CA TYR A 119 -4.04 6.85 0.83
C TYR A 119 -3.05 5.77 1.30
N SER A 120 -2.28 6.02 2.37
CA SER A 120 -1.34 5.01 2.86
C SER A 120 -2.04 3.74 3.35
N TRP A 121 -3.18 3.85 4.04
CA TRP A 121 -3.94 2.67 4.44
C TRP A 121 -4.95 2.25 3.37
N LEU A 122 -5.66 3.19 2.74
CA LEU A 122 -6.66 2.87 1.72
C LEU A 122 -6.07 2.08 0.55
N ASN A 123 -4.96 2.55 -0.03
CA ASN A 123 -4.33 1.89 -1.18
C ASN A 123 -3.62 0.60 -0.77
N SER A 124 -3.33 0.40 0.51
CA SER A 124 -2.80 -0.87 1.03
C SER A 124 -3.90 -1.92 1.29
N GLY A 125 -5.17 -1.58 1.01
CA GLY A 125 -6.32 -2.45 1.23
C GLY A 125 -6.82 -2.46 2.66
N TRP A 126 -6.61 -1.37 3.40
CA TRP A 126 -7.05 -1.19 4.78
C TRP A 126 -7.91 0.06 4.92
N LYS A 127 -8.78 0.09 5.94
CA LYS A 127 -9.49 1.27 6.39
C LYS A 127 -9.41 1.36 7.90
N THR A 128 -9.45 2.56 8.46
CA THR A 128 -9.55 2.76 9.90
C THR A 128 -10.97 2.42 10.37
N SER A 129 -11.13 1.83 11.56
CA SER A 129 -12.44 1.48 12.12
C SER A 129 -12.69 2.06 13.51
N ARG A 130 -11.74 1.93 14.42
CA ARG A 130 -11.79 2.48 15.78
C ARG A 130 -10.56 3.32 16.03
N ILE A 131 -10.76 4.49 16.63
CA ILE A 131 -9.68 5.43 16.95
C ILE A 131 -9.80 5.79 18.42
N ILE A 132 -8.75 5.51 19.19
CA ILE A 132 -8.57 6.01 20.55
C ILE A 132 -7.42 7.01 20.50
N LEU A 133 -7.75 8.30 20.52
CA LEU A 133 -6.80 9.38 20.26
C LEU A 133 -5.63 9.36 21.25
N GLY A 134 -4.40 9.30 20.70
CA GLY A 134 -3.16 9.22 21.47
C GLY A 134 -2.83 7.84 22.02
N GLU A 135 -3.73 6.85 21.85
CA GLU A 135 -3.53 5.49 22.32
C GLU A 135 -3.36 4.54 21.13
N SER A 136 -4.41 4.32 20.33
CA SER A 136 -4.40 3.32 19.27
C SER A 136 -5.38 3.60 18.11
N VAL A 137 -5.11 2.94 16.98
CA VAL A 137 -5.95 2.93 15.78
C VAL A 137 -6.11 1.49 15.31
N ASP A 138 -7.35 1.09 15.07
CA ASP A 138 -7.69 -0.18 14.44
C ASP A 138 -7.79 -0.01 12.93
N PHE A 139 -7.03 -0.83 12.22
CA PHE A 139 -7.12 -1.01 10.78
C PHE A 139 -7.86 -2.33 10.49
N ILE A 140 -8.84 -2.28 9.60
CA ILE A 140 -9.55 -3.47 9.10
C ILE A 140 -9.43 -3.55 7.59
N ARG A 141 -9.54 -4.77 7.03
CA ARG A 141 -9.50 -4.94 5.58
C ARG A 141 -10.55 -4.07 4.90
N ASN A 142 -10.09 -3.33 3.90
CA ASN A 142 -10.94 -2.61 2.96
C ASN A 142 -11.33 -3.60 1.86
N GLU A 143 -12.22 -4.53 2.19
CA GLU A 143 -12.82 -5.39 1.17
C GLU A 143 -13.78 -4.54 0.34
N PRO A 144 -13.69 -4.57 -1.01
CA PRO A 144 -14.82 -4.11 -1.81
C PRO A 144 -16.01 -4.99 -1.44
N GLU A 145 -17.18 -4.40 -1.22
CA GLU A 145 -18.38 -5.21 -1.05
C GLU A 145 -18.51 -6.17 -2.24
N PRO A 146 -18.85 -7.45 -2.00
CA PRO A 146 -19.10 -8.38 -3.09
C PRO A 146 -20.20 -7.78 -3.98
N LYS A 147 -19.85 -7.51 -5.24
CA LYS A 147 -20.83 -7.21 -6.29
C LYS A 147 -21.58 -8.48 -6.67
#